data_AF-A0A146KP86-F1
#
_entry.id   AF-A0A146KP86-F1
#
_cell.length_a   1.000
_cell.length_b   1.000
_cell.length_c   1.000
_cell.angle_alpha   90.00
_cell.angle_beta   90.00
_cell.angle_gamma   90.00
#
_symmetry.space_group_name_H-M   'P 1'
#
loop_
_entity.id
_entity.type
_entity.pdbx_description
1 polymer ?
#
loop_
_entity_poly.entity_id
_entity_poly.type
_entity_poly.pdbx_seq_one_letter_code
_entity_poly.pdbx_strand_id
1 'polypeptide(L)'
;RYRMVMDGLKQSLDDRVQVLTLEPWRNDGTHLLRLENIMEINDDPERNDPVTVNLNDLFAHWTVLEATEMVLGANAPRSEVERLKWTEIGSQAVPSVAPVPGLQITLKPMEIRTFLVKLKQS
;
A
#
# COMPACT_ATOMS: atom_id res chain seq x y z
N ARG A 1 -35.35 -16.23 -3.48
CA ARG A 1 -34.25 -16.08 -4.47
C ARG A 1 -32.99 -15.77 -3.68
N TYR A 2 -31.99 -16.65 -3.64
CA TYR A 2 -30.73 -16.37 -2.94
C TYR A 2 -29.81 -15.55 -3.85
N ARG A 3 -29.15 -14.53 -3.28
CA ARG A 3 -28.12 -13.72 -3.95
C ARG A 3 -26.80 -14.02 -3.24
N MET A 4 -25.91 -14.77 -3.90
CA MET A 4 -24.54 -14.92 -3.40
C MET A 4 -23.73 -13.72 -3.86
N VAL A 5 -23.63 -12.71 -3.00
CA VAL A 5 -22.74 -11.56 -3.17
C VAL A 5 -21.71 -11.65 -2.06
N MET A 6 -20.44 -11.60 -2.42
CA MET A 6 -19.32 -11.55 -1.49
C MET A 6 -18.48 -10.33 -1.85
N ASP A 7 -18.25 -9.47 -0.87
CA ASP A 7 -17.39 -8.31 -1.00
C ASP A 7 -16.09 -8.58 -0.24
N GLY A 8 -14.95 -8.39 -0.91
CA GLY A 8 -13.64 -8.60 -0.28
C GLY A 8 -13.24 -7.43 0.64
N LEU A 9 -13.72 -6.23 0.33
CA LEU A 9 -13.37 -5.00 1.03
C LEU A 9 -14.52 -4.53 1.92
N LYS A 10 -14.19 -3.98 3.10
CA LYS A 10 -15.19 -3.42 4.02
C LYS A 10 -15.77 -2.09 3.51
N GLN A 11 -14.95 -1.33 2.78
CA GLN A 11 -15.32 -0.11 2.09
C GLN A 11 -14.55 -0.05 0.77
N SER A 12 -15.14 0.56 -0.26
CA SER A 12 -14.43 0.88 -1.49
C SER A 12 -13.20 1.74 -1.19
N LEU A 13 -12.10 1.45 -1.89
CA LEU A 13 -10.93 2.32 -1.87
C LEU A 13 -11.25 3.69 -2.47
N ASP A 14 -10.45 4.69 -2.12
CA ASP A 14 -10.37 5.95 -2.88
C ASP A 14 -10.12 5.60 -4.36
N ASP A 15 -10.79 6.30 -5.27
CA ASP A 15 -10.74 6.03 -6.72
C ASP A 15 -9.32 6.18 -7.30
N ARG A 16 -8.44 6.87 -6.58
CA ARG A 16 -7.01 7.03 -6.91
C ARG A 16 -6.15 5.86 -6.46
N VAL A 17 -6.67 4.95 -5.63
CA VAL A 17 -5.91 3.84 -5.06
C VAL A 17 -6.44 2.50 -5.57
N GLN A 18 -5.52 1.63 -5.98
CA GLN A 18 -5.85 0.28 -6.44
C GLN A 18 -5.05 -0.79 -5.70
N VAL A 19 -5.66 -1.98 -5.58
CA VAL A 19 -4.95 -3.19 -5.19
C VAL A 19 -4.28 -3.77 -6.42
N LEU A 20 -2.97 -3.53 -6.54
CA LEU A 20 -2.17 -4.06 -7.65
C LEU A 20 -1.92 -5.57 -7.49
N THR A 21 -1.77 -6.06 -6.26
CA THR A 21 -1.56 -7.49 -5.98
C THR A 21 -2.16 -7.86 -4.63
N LEU A 22 -2.88 -8.98 -4.59
CA LEU A 22 -3.22 -9.69 -3.36
C LEU A 22 -3.08 -11.19 -3.63
N GLU A 23 -2.03 -11.81 -3.10
CA GLU A 23 -1.76 -13.23 -3.32
C GLU A 23 -1.23 -13.91 -2.05
N PRO A 24 -1.51 -15.21 -1.84
CA PRO A 24 -0.83 -15.99 -0.82
C PRO A 24 0.68 -15.98 -1.06
N TRP A 25 1.47 -15.74 -0.01
CA TRP A 25 2.92 -15.65 -0.15
C TRP A 25 3.63 -16.95 0.22
N ARG A 26 3.35 -17.47 1.41
CA ARG A 26 3.90 -18.72 1.93
C ARG A 26 2.81 -19.50 2.67
N ASN A 27 3.10 -20.75 2.99
CA ASN A 27 2.19 -21.64 3.73
C ASN A 27 2.11 -21.31 5.24
N ASP A 28 2.31 -20.05 5.62
CA ASP A 28 2.31 -19.53 6.99
C ASP A 28 1.18 -18.51 7.26
N GLY A 29 0.28 -18.34 6.28
CA GLY A 29 -0.85 -17.40 6.35
C GLY A 29 -0.47 -15.96 5.99
N THR A 30 0.75 -15.71 5.50
CA THR A 30 1.14 -14.41 4.96
C THR A 30 0.68 -14.23 3.52
N HIS A 31 0.34 -12.99 3.18
CA HIS A 31 -0.09 -12.59 1.85
C HIS A 31 0.74 -11.40 1.38
N LEU A 32 1.03 -11.38 0.09
CA LEU A 32 1.64 -10.24 -0.56
C LEU A 32 0.55 -9.27 -0.98
N LEU A 33 0.60 -8.06 -0.43
CA LEU A 33 -0.29 -6.96 -0.75
C LEU A 33 0.51 -5.84 -1.41
N ARG A 34 0.09 -5.42 -2.61
CA ARG A 34 0.57 -4.20 -3.25
C ARG A 34 -0.57 -3.23 -3.42
N LEU A 35 -0.36 -2.01 -2.93
CA LEU A 35 -1.25 -0.88 -3.16
C LEU A 35 -0.51 0.14 -4.02
N GLU A 36 -1.24 0.72 -4.98
CA GLU A 36 -0.70 1.78 -5.82
C GLU A 36 -1.64 2.97 -5.86
N ASN A 37 -1.06 4.16 -5.98
CA ASN A 37 -1.79 5.37 -6.37
C ASN A 37 -1.61 5.58 -7.87
N ILE A 38 -2.70 5.51 -8.63
CA ILE A 38 -2.68 5.52 -10.10
C ILE A 38 -2.61 6.93 -10.70
N MET A 39 -2.71 7.97 -9.87
CA MET A 39 -2.71 9.35 -10.34
C MET A 39 -1.29 9.84 -10.66
N GLU A 40 -1.17 10.61 -11.73
CA GLU A 40 0.02 11.41 -12.03
C GLU A 40 -0.15 12.86 -11.51
N ILE A 41 0.96 13.52 -11.17
CA ILE A 41 0.99 14.91 -10.65
C ILE A 41 0.34 15.93 -11.61
N ASN A 42 0.10 15.58 -12.87
CA ASN A 42 -0.51 16.49 -13.84
C ASN A 42 -1.89 16.04 -14.32
N ASP A 43 -2.42 14.94 -13.81
CA ASP A 43 -3.74 14.43 -14.23
C ASP A 43 -4.87 15.34 -13.72
N ASP A 44 -4.77 15.76 -12.46
CA ASP A 44 -5.71 16.69 -11.85
C ASP A 44 -4.97 17.54 -10.79
N PRO A 45 -4.64 18.80 -11.11
CA PRO A 45 -3.91 19.71 -10.22
C PRO A 45 -4.49 19.83 -8.81
N GLU A 46 -5.80 19.58 -8.64
CA GLU A 46 -6.49 19.68 -7.36
C GLU A 46 -6.53 18.34 -6.59
N ARG A 47 -6.13 17.21 -7.20
CA ARG A 47 -6.26 15.86 -6.62
C ARG A 47 -4.95 15.08 -6.53
N ASN A 48 -3.81 15.75 -6.64
CA ASN A 48 -2.47 15.17 -6.56
C ASN A 48 -1.98 14.89 -5.14
N ASP A 49 -2.80 15.15 -4.13
CA ASP A 49 -2.42 14.95 -2.75
C ASP A 49 -2.25 13.45 -2.42
N PRO A 50 -1.30 13.09 -1.55
CA PRO A 50 -1.15 11.71 -1.09
C PRO A 50 -2.43 11.16 -0.44
N VAL A 51 -2.72 9.88 -0.68
CA VAL A 51 -3.91 9.19 -0.14
C VAL A 51 -3.51 8.27 0.97
N THR A 52 -4.25 8.25 2.08
CA THR A 52 -4.01 7.35 3.21
C THR A 52 -5.04 6.23 3.26
N VAL A 53 -4.57 4.99 3.29
CA VAL A 53 -5.38 3.77 3.41
C VAL A 53 -5.16 3.16 4.80
N ASN A 54 -6.24 2.82 5.50
CA ASN A 54 -6.16 2.10 6.77
C ASN A 54 -6.31 0.58 6.54
N LEU A 55 -5.22 -0.18 6.69
CA LEU A 55 -5.23 -1.63 6.50
C LEU A 55 -6.02 -2.39 7.56
N ASN A 56 -6.25 -1.81 8.76
CA ASN A 56 -7.05 -2.47 9.81
C ASN A 56 -8.47 -2.78 9.34
N ASP A 57 -9.04 -1.87 8.55
CA ASP A 57 -10.43 -1.88 8.12
C ASP A 57 -10.56 -2.13 6.61
N LEU A 58 -9.50 -2.59 5.95
CA LEU A 58 -9.50 -2.77 4.51
C LEU A 58 -10.40 -3.93 4.07
N PHE A 59 -10.23 -5.10 4.70
CA PHE A 59 -10.93 -6.33 4.30
C PHE A 59 -12.21 -6.55 5.10
N ALA A 60 -13.26 -7.04 4.43
CA ALA A 60 -14.56 -7.29 5.06
C ALA A 60 -14.58 -8.52 5.99
N HIS A 61 -13.79 -9.53 5.65
CA HIS A 61 -13.82 -10.86 6.28
C HIS A 61 -12.51 -11.25 6.95
N TRP A 62 -11.49 -10.38 6.86
CA TRP A 62 -10.16 -10.62 7.41
C TRP A 62 -9.68 -9.39 8.16
N THR A 63 -8.95 -9.62 9.24
CA THR A 63 -8.23 -8.59 9.97
C THR A 63 -6.74 -8.69 9.68
N VAL A 64 -6.11 -7.56 9.36
CA VAL A 64 -4.65 -7.46 9.24
C VAL A 64 -4.07 -7.42 10.65
N LEU A 65 -3.31 -8.45 11.02
CA LEU A 65 -2.64 -8.51 12.33
C LEU A 65 -1.31 -7.75 12.31
N GLU A 66 -0.57 -7.94 11.23
CA GLU A 66 0.78 -7.42 11.04
C GLU A 66 0.95 -7.05 9.56
N ALA A 67 1.69 -5.98 9.29
CA ALA A 67 2.09 -5.59 7.95
C ALA A 67 3.56 -5.17 7.97
N THR A 68 4.39 -5.87 7.20
CA THR A 68 5.81 -5.55 7.04
C THR A 68 6.02 -4.97 5.65
N GLU A 69 6.53 -3.75 5.58
CA GLU A 69 6.85 -3.12 4.30
C GLU A 69 8.11 -3.74 3.68
N MET A 70 8.00 -4.09 2.40
CA MET A 70 9.05 -4.72 1.61
C MET A 70 9.46 -3.79 0.47
N VAL A 71 10.62 -4.05 -0.14
CA VAL A 71 10.93 -3.48 -1.46
C VAL A 71 9.97 -4.04 -2.53
N LEU A 72 9.90 -3.40 -3.70
CA LEU A 72 8.95 -3.75 -4.77
C LEU A 72 8.99 -5.24 -5.15
N GLY A 73 10.19 -5.82 -5.21
CA GLY A 73 10.44 -7.24 -5.50
C GLY A 73 10.08 -8.22 -4.37
N ALA A 74 9.58 -7.73 -3.23
CA ALA A 74 9.19 -8.51 -2.05
C ALA A 74 10.30 -9.42 -1.47
N ASN A 75 11.57 -9.14 -1.78
CA ASN A 75 12.72 -9.98 -1.42
C ASN A 75 13.51 -9.48 -0.20
N ALA A 76 13.26 -8.25 0.27
CA ALA A 76 13.89 -7.68 1.45
C ALA A 76 12.96 -6.69 2.17
N PRO A 77 13.00 -6.60 3.51
CA PRO A 77 12.33 -5.55 4.26
C PRO A 77 12.79 -4.16 3.81
N ARG A 78 11.85 -3.23 3.64
CA ARG A 78 12.16 -1.87 3.15
C ARG A 78 13.09 -1.10 4.10
N SER A 79 12.99 -1.40 5.40
CA SER A 79 13.81 -0.82 6.48
C SER A 79 15.27 -1.27 6.46
N GLU A 80 15.57 -2.40 5.82
CA GLU A 80 16.92 -2.97 5.76
C GLU A 80 17.68 -2.56 4.48
N VAL A 81 17.02 -1.87 3.56
CA VAL A 81 17.59 -1.47 2.27
C VAL A 81 18.00 0.00 2.31
N GLU A 82 19.31 0.22 2.26
CA GLU A 82 19.91 1.54 2.08
C GLU A 82 20.23 1.79 0.61
N ARG A 83 19.83 2.95 0.10
CA ARG A 83 20.18 3.40 -1.26
C ARG A 83 21.45 4.22 -1.22
N LEU A 84 22.29 4.05 -2.23
CA LEU A 84 23.41 4.95 -2.47
C LEU A 84 22.89 6.38 -2.65
N LYS A 85 23.60 7.34 -2.04
CA LYS A 85 23.27 8.77 -2.13
C LYS A 85 24.14 9.39 -3.21
N TRP A 86 23.49 10.04 -4.17
CA TRP A 86 24.15 10.75 -5.26
C TRP A 86 23.95 12.24 -5.09
N THR A 87 25.00 13.01 -5.38
CA THR A 87 24.90 14.48 -5.44
C THR A 87 24.45 14.87 -6.83
N GLU A 88 23.21 15.33 -6.95
CA GLU A 88 22.67 15.83 -8.20
C GLU A 88 22.81 17.35 -8.28
N ILE A 89 23.24 17.86 -9.43
CA ILE A 89 23.31 19.30 -9.67
C ILE A 89 21.91 19.76 -10.11
N GLY A 90 21.27 20.60 -9.29
CA GLY A 90 19.97 21.20 -9.61
C GLY A 90 18.74 20.40 -9.17
N SER A 91 18.89 19.36 -8.34
CA SER A 91 17.73 18.66 -7.80
C SER A 91 17.03 19.49 -6.72
N GLN A 92 15.70 19.59 -6.82
CA GLN A 92 14.87 20.10 -5.74
C GLN A 92 14.60 18.97 -4.75
N ALA A 93 14.76 19.24 -3.46
CA ALA A 93 14.45 18.28 -2.41
C ALA A 93 12.95 17.94 -2.47
N VAL A 94 12.64 16.69 -2.80
CA VAL A 94 11.26 16.20 -2.78
C VAL A 94 10.80 16.11 -1.32
N PRO A 95 9.65 16.68 -0.94
CA PRO A 95 9.14 16.55 0.42
C PRO A 95 9.01 15.08 0.83
N SER A 96 9.75 14.70 1.86
CA SER A 96 9.61 13.40 2.50
C SER A 96 8.37 13.46 3.40
N VAL A 97 7.32 12.72 3.03
CA VAL A 97 6.16 12.53 3.90
C VAL A 97 6.63 11.67 5.07
N ALA A 98 6.38 12.14 6.29
CA ALA A 98 6.73 11.39 7.49
C ALA A 98 5.95 10.05 7.49
N PRO A 99 6.58 8.92 7.83
CA PRO A 99 5.88 7.66 7.97
C PRO A 99 4.77 7.79 9.02
N VAL A 100 3.54 7.44 8.65
CA VAL A 100 2.45 7.32 9.63
C VAL A 100 2.64 5.99 10.36
N PRO A 101 2.71 5.98 11.70
CA PRO A 101 2.90 4.74 12.45
C PRO A 101 1.67 3.82 12.35
N GLY A 102 1.93 2.50 12.34
CA GLY A 102 0.91 1.46 12.36
C GLY A 102 0.45 1.04 10.97
N LEU A 103 -0.85 0.76 10.84
CA LEU A 103 -1.48 0.20 9.65
C LEU A 103 -2.12 1.28 8.74
N GLN A 104 -1.71 2.54 8.90
CA GLN A 104 -2.12 3.65 8.04
C GLN A 104 -1.04 3.90 6.99
N ILE A 105 -1.36 3.60 5.74
CA ILE A 105 -0.43 3.61 4.62
C ILE A 105 -0.75 4.80 3.73
N THR A 106 0.13 5.80 3.72
CA THR A 106 0.07 6.90 2.77
C THR A 106 0.78 6.54 1.47
N LEU A 107 0.15 6.87 0.34
CA LEU A 107 0.62 6.65 -1.04
C LEU A 107 0.66 8.00 -1.78
N LYS A 108 1.84 8.43 -2.20
CA LYS A 108 2.00 9.58 -3.10
C LYS A 108 1.56 9.21 -4.52
N PRO A 109 1.29 10.20 -5.40
CA PRO A 109 1.06 9.95 -6.83
C PRO A 109 2.12 9.02 -7.42
N MET A 110 1.68 8.06 -8.23
CA MET A 110 2.50 7.01 -8.85
C MET A 110 3.32 6.12 -7.88
N GLU A 111 3.03 6.15 -6.58
CA GLU A 111 3.72 5.31 -5.60
C GLU A 111 3.08 3.93 -5.51
N ILE A 112 3.92 2.89 -5.57
CA ILE A 112 3.57 1.50 -5.26
C ILE A 112 4.24 1.14 -3.94
N ARG A 113 3.44 0.69 -2.95
CA ARG A 113 3.95 0.15 -1.68
C ARG A 113 3.61 -1.33 -1.55
N THR A 114 4.62 -2.10 -1.16
CA THR A 114 4.57 -3.56 -1.08
C THR A 114 4.62 -4.00 0.37
N PHE A 115 3.71 -4.86 0.78
CA PHE A 115 3.59 -5.37 2.14
C PHE A 115 3.47 -6.88 2.16
N LEU A 116 4.13 -7.51 3.13
CA LEU A 116 3.70 -8.82 3.61
C LEU A 116 2.73 -8.61 4.76
N VAL A 117 1.49 -9.05 4.59
CA VAL A 117 0.44 -8.92 5.59
C VAL A 117 0.07 -10.29 6.15
N LYS A 118 -0.11 -10.34 7.47
CA LYS A 118 -0.65 -11.53 8.15
C LYS A 118 -2.14 -11.34 8.37
N LEU A 119 -2.93 -12.20 7.75
CA LEU A 119 -4.39 -12.12 7.82
C LEU A 119 -4.93 -13.14 8.81
N LYS A 120 -5.92 -12.73 9.59
CA LYS A 120 -6.74 -13.62 10.41
C LYS A 120 -8.18 -13.51 9.95
N GLN A 121 -8.83 -14.63 9.70
CA GLN A 121 -10.26 -14.66 9.42
C GLN A 121 -11.03 -14.16 10.65
N SER A 122 -11.91 -13.18 10.42
CA SER A 122 -12.74 -12.55 11.45
C SER A 122 -13.89 -13.47 11.90
#